data_AF-A0A2J6RD61-F1
#
_entry.id   AF-A0A2J6RD61-F1
#
_cell.length_a   1.000
_cell.length_b   1.000
_cell.length_c   1.000
_cell.angle_alpha   90.00
_cell.angle_beta   90.00
_cell.angle_gamma   90.00
#
_symmetry.space_group_name_H-M   'P 1'
#
loop_
_entity.id
_entity.type
_entity.pdbx_description
1 polymer ?
#
loop_
_entity_poly.entity_id
_entity_poly.type
_entity_poly.pdbx_seq_one_letter_code
_entity_poly.pdbx_strand_id
1 'polypeptide(L)'
;MAQRQPDIEMQNARKKVIVNGYPSLADFIAKDKERSTSIYRSYHRLTSRNLLYLEAELFDLEKRQDELDEQDLKGDLTSKQYAIDWSRLSTSDDERCVERRELLTMCRAKIKEYQDALIAQETILKMMKPHRRTVEAFQSWMEGEADGRGVPVITGLSANRLLDASDLIALHPPVDQDWLTRFVRRYFRILFVEGKIEGSLAHFSETRISYAVAVLSILLAAILLVGSIVNLYLVQDNLKRLGLVGVYTAVFAASVGILSNARRAELFASTAAYAAVLVVFVSGNLAAP
;
A
#
# COMPACT_ATOMS: atom_id res chain seq x y z
N MET A 1 49.69 -11.32 -26.55
CA MET A 1 48.92 -10.20 -25.98
C MET A 1 47.54 -10.23 -26.60
N ALA A 2 46.55 -10.73 -25.85
CA ALA A 2 45.18 -10.91 -26.33
C ALA A 2 44.40 -9.61 -26.14
N GLN A 3 43.96 -9.00 -27.24
CA GLN A 3 43.07 -7.84 -27.23
C GLN A 3 41.63 -8.36 -27.16
N ARG A 4 40.99 -8.18 -25.99
CA ARG A 4 39.55 -8.37 -25.79
C ARG A 4 38.81 -7.36 -26.67
N GLN A 5 38.09 -7.83 -27.68
CA GLN A 5 37.04 -7.04 -28.33
C GLN A 5 35.90 -6.83 -27.32
N PRO A 6 35.42 -5.60 -27.11
CA PRO A 6 34.26 -5.36 -26.26
C PRO A 6 33.02 -5.94 -26.95
N ASP A 7 32.18 -6.63 -26.18
CA ASP A 7 30.97 -7.29 -26.62
C ASP A 7 29.99 -6.29 -27.28
N ILE A 8 29.98 -6.26 -28.63
CA ILE A 8 29.10 -5.42 -29.45
C ILE A 8 27.64 -5.90 -29.38
N GLU A 9 27.36 -7.05 -28.77
CA GLU A 9 26.02 -7.67 -28.75
C GLU A 9 25.02 -6.97 -27.80
N MET A 10 25.45 -6.12 -26.86
CA MET A 10 24.53 -5.48 -25.92
C MET A 10 23.78 -4.23 -26.45
N GLN A 11 24.06 -3.75 -27.66
CA GLN A 11 23.45 -2.49 -28.17
C GLN A 11 22.26 -2.67 -29.12
N ASN A 12 21.93 -3.90 -29.53
CA ASN A 12 20.81 -4.17 -30.45
C ASN A 12 19.58 -4.78 -29.76
N ALA A 13 19.24 -4.31 -28.56
CA ALA A 13 17.86 -4.44 -28.09
C ALA A 13 16.98 -3.60 -29.02
N ARG A 14 16.43 -4.22 -30.08
CA ARG A 14 15.49 -3.60 -31.04
C ARG A 14 14.53 -2.73 -30.26
N LYS A 15 14.67 -1.41 -30.35
CA LYS A 15 13.78 -0.44 -29.72
C LYS A 15 12.40 -0.70 -30.32
N LYS A 16 11.57 -1.45 -29.59
CA LYS A 16 10.26 -1.89 -30.07
C LYS A 16 9.49 -0.61 -30.38
N VAL A 17 9.15 -0.39 -31.65
CA VAL A 17 8.34 0.76 -32.05
C VAL A 17 6.94 0.48 -31.50
N ILE A 18 6.58 1.20 -30.45
CA ILE A 18 5.29 1.01 -29.78
C ILE A 18 4.30 1.99 -30.39
N VAL A 19 3.15 1.44 -30.80
CA VAL A 19 2.05 2.22 -31.36
C VAL A 19 1.44 3.09 -30.26
N ASN A 20 1.15 4.35 -30.58
CA ASN A 20 0.48 5.26 -29.66
C ASN A 20 -0.93 4.73 -29.33
N GLY A 21 -1.31 4.74 -28.05
CA GLY A 21 -2.54 4.13 -27.57
C GLY A 21 -2.38 3.34 -26.26
N TYR A 22 -3.21 2.31 -26.10
CA TYR A 22 -3.05 1.33 -25.03
C TYR A 22 -1.68 0.63 -25.02
N PRO A 23 -1.04 0.31 -26.16
CA PRO A 23 0.29 -0.31 -26.15
C PRO A 23 1.36 0.60 -25.53
N SER A 24 1.37 1.90 -25.86
CA SER A 24 2.30 2.86 -25.26
C SER A 24 1.99 3.14 -23.79
N LEU A 25 0.71 3.18 -23.42
CA LEU A 25 0.30 3.31 -22.02
C LEU A 25 0.75 2.10 -21.18
N ALA A 26 0.55 0.89 -21.70
CA ALA A 26 0.95 -0.34 -21.01
C ALA A 26 2.48 -0.42 -20.86
N ASP A 27 3.23 -0.06 -21.91
CA ASP A 27 4.69 0.00 -21.86
C ASP A 27 5.20 1.06 -20.87
N PHE A 28 4.54 2.22 -20.79
CA PHE A 28 4.85 3.25 -19.79
C PHE A 28 4.67 2.72 -18.35
N ILE A 29 3.51 2.11 -18.06
CA ILE A 29 3.24 1.50 -16.74
C ILE A 29 4.24 0.38 -16.44
N ALA A 30 4.60 -0.44 -17.44
CA ALA A 30 5.53 -1.56 -17.27
C ALA A 30 7.00 -1.11 -17.06
N LYS A 31 7.39 0.04 -17.61
CA LYS A 31 8.73 0.61 -17.46
C LYS A 31 8.97 1.23 -16.08
N ASP A 32 7.91 1.57 -15.37
CA ASP A 32 8.01 2.12 -14.02
C ASP A 32 8.50 1.04 -13.03
N LYS A 33 9.77 1.13 -12.64
CA LYS A 33 10.41 0.19 -11.72
C LYS A 33 9.79 0.24 -10.33
N GLU A 34 9.31 1.40 -9.90
CA GLU A 34 8.72 1.63 -8.58
C GLU A 34 7.22 1.31 -8.57
N ARG A 35 6.64 1.00 -9.74
CA ARG A 35 5.22 0.68 -9.94
C ARG A 35 4.27 1.76 -9.41
N SER A 36 4.76 2.98 -9.20
CA SER A 36 4.00 4.14 -8.74
C SER A 36 2.87 4.56 -9.70
N THR A 37 3.04 4.26 -10.99
CA THR A 37 2.10 4.52 -12.08
C THR A 37 1.08 3.41 -12.31
N SER A 38 1.10 2.34 -11.50
CA SER A 38 0.12 1.25 -11.53
C SER A 38 -1.22 1.66 -10.89
N ILE A 39 -1.80 2.73 -11.44
CA ILE A 39 -3.00 3.39 -10.94
C ILE A 39 -4.19 2.94 -11.78
N TYR A 40 -5.22 2.43 -11.11
CA TYR A 40 -6.44 1.95 -11.71
C TYR A 40 -7.68 2.55 -11.05
N ARG A 41 -8.81 2.47 -11.74
CA ARG A 41 -10.11 2.82 -11.16
C ARG A 41 -10.61 1.65 -10.33
N SER A 42 -11.10 1.92 -9.12
CA SER A 42 -11.75 0.91 -8.28
C SER A 42 -13.21 0.66 -8.68
N TYR A 43 -13.81 1.56 -9.46
CA TYR A 43 -15.20 1.49 -9.90
C TYR A 43 -16.18 1.31 -8.73
N HIS A 44 -15.93 2.00 -7.61
CA HIS A 44 -16.65 1.79 -6.36
C HIS A 44 -18.17 1.85 -6.55
N ARG A 45 -18.67 2.86 -7.27
CA ARG A 45 -20.10 3.02 -7.55
C ARG A 45 -20.70 1.83 -8.32
N LEU A 46 -19.97 1.30 -9.31
CA LEU A 46 -20.46 0.19 -10.12
C LEU A 46 -20.43 -1.12 -9.32
N THR A 47 -19.36 -1.35 -8.56
CA THR A 47 -19.24 -2.54 -7.71
C THR A 47 -20.29 -2.53 -6.60
N SER A 48 -20.53 -1.39 -5.93
CA SER A 48 -21.63 -1.27 -4.96
C SER A 48 -22.97 -1.57 -5.59
N ARG A 49 -23.23 -1.08 -6.81
CA ARG A 49 -24.47 -1.39 -7.53
C ARG A 49 -24.61 -2.88 -7.84
N ASN A 50 -23.51 -3.55 -8.22
CA ASN A 50 -23.52 -5.00 -8.43
C ASN A 50 -23.84 -5.78 -7.15
N LEU A 51 -23.22 -5.41 -6.03
CA LEU A 51 -23.50 -6.03 -4.73
C LEU A 51 -24.97 -5.86 -4.32
N LEU A 52 -25.54 -4.67 -4.51
CA LEU A 52 -26.97 -4.43 -4.21
C LEU A 52 -27.91 -5.29 -5.08
N TYR A 53 -27.54 -5.57 -6.33
CA TYR A 53 -28.33 -6.48 -7.17
C TYR A 53 -28.21 -7.93 -6.72
N LEU A 54 -27.02 -8.37 -6.31
CA LEU A 54 -26.83 -9.70 -5.74
C LEU A 54 -27.62 -9.87 -4.43
N GLU A 55 -27.69 -8.85 -3.59
CA GLU A 55 -28.54 -8.85 -2.39
C GLU A 55 -30.02 -8.97 -2.76
N ALA A 56 -30.49 -8.21 -3.76
CA ALA A 56 -31.88 -8.30 -4.21
C ALA A 56 -32.23 -9.70 -4.75
N GLU A 57 -31.34 -10.31 -5.55
CA GLU A 57 -31.53 -11.68 -6.03
C GLU A 57 -31.56 -12.70 -4.89
N LEU A 58 -30.74 -12.52 -3.84
CA LEU A 58 -30.76 -13.37 -2.66
C LEU A 58 -32.06 -13.21 -1.85
N PHE A 59 -32.58 -11.99 -1.70
CA PHE A 59 -33.88 -11.76 -1.05
C PHE A 59 -35.03 -12.47 -1.78
N ASP A 60 -35.03 -12.44 -3.12
CA ASP A 60 -36.04 -13.16 -3.91
C ASP A 60 -35.94 -14.68 -3.70
N LEU A 61 -34.73 -15.22 -3.60
CA LEU A 61 -34.50 -16.64 -3.34
C LEU A 61 -34.88 -17.05 -1.90
N GLU A 62 -34.56 -16.22 -0.89
CA GLU A 62 -34.97 -16.44 0.50
C GLU A 62 -36.49 -16.45 0.62
N LYS A 63 -37.17 -15.48 0.00
CA LYS A 63 -38.63 -15.44 -0.04
C LYS A 63 -39.21 -16.70 -0.66
N ARG A 64 -38.62 -17.21 -1.75
CA ARG A 64 -39.05 -18.46 -2.39
C ARG A 64 -38.83 -19.67 -1.48
N GLN A 65 -37.78 -19.69 -0.65
CA GLN A 65 -37.58 -20.73 0.37
C GLN A 65 -38.68 -20.67 1.43
N ASP A 66 -38.97 -19.49 1.97
CA ASP A 66 -40.02 -19.29 2.96
C ASP A 66 -41.40 -19.71 2.42
N GLU A 67 -41.70 -19.39 1.16
CA GLU A 67 -42.95 -19.81 0.49
C GLU A 67 -43.09 -21.34 0.39
N LEU A 68 -42.00 -22.07 0.14
CA LEU A 68 -42.01 -23.53 0.13
C LEU A 68 -42.14 -24.11 1.54
N ASP A 69 -41.49 -23.50 2.53
CA ASP A 69 -41.57 -23.92 3.93
C ASP A 69 -42.98 -23.72 4.51
N GLU A 70 -43.65 -22.62 4.14
CA GLU A 70 -45.06 -22.41 4.46
C GLU A 70 -45.99 -23.46 3.82
N GLN A 71 -45.69 -23.87 2.59
CA GLN A 71 -46.47 -24.92 1.91
C GLN A 71 -46.30 -26.28 2.59
N ASP A 72 -45.08 -26.62 3.02
CA ASP A 72 -44.81 -27.87 3.74
C ASP A 72 -45.41 -27.89 5.15
N LEU A 73 -45.51 -26.73 5.80
CA LEU A 73 -46.23 -26.58 7.06
C LEU A 73 -47.72 -26.94 6.91
N LYS A 74 -48.34 -26.50 5.81
CA LYS A 74 -49.76 -26.75 5.46
C LYS A 74 -49.98 -28.14 4.84
N GLY A 75 -48.92 -28.82 4.40
CA GLY A 75 -48.96 -30.09 3.68
C GLY A 75 -49.02 -31.35 4.55
N ASP A 76 -48.97 -32.49 3.86
CA ASP A 76 -49.07 -33.83 4.44
C ASP A 76 -47.85 -34.22 5.31
N LEU A 77 -48.02 -35.25 6.14
CA LEU A 77 -46.95 -35.82 6.96
C LEU A 77 -45.71 -36.23 6.16
N THR A 78 -45.87 -36.64 4.90
CA THR A 78 -44.76 -36.97 3.98
C THR A 78 -43.96 -35.73 3.55
N SER A 79 -44.63 -34.61 3.29
CA SER A 79 -43.98 -33.33 2.97
C SER A 79 -43.12 -32.85 4.14
N LYS A 80 -43.62 -33.01 5.37
CA LYS A 80 -42.88 -32.70 6.60
C LYS A 80 -41.67 -33.61 6.81
N GLN A 81 -41.71 -34.85 6.35
CA GLN A 81 -40.57 -35.77 6.42
C GLN A 81 -39.42 -35.36 5.50
N TYR A 82 -39.72 -34.76 4.33
CA TYR A 82 -38.70 -34.28 3.40
C TYR A 82 -37.91 -33.07 3.94
N ALA A 83 -38.53 -32.23 4.76
CA ALA A 83 -37.85 -31.12 5.44
C ALA A 83 -36.85 -31.60 6.51
N ILE A 84 -37.03 -32.81 7.04
CA ILE A 84 -36.22 -33.37 8.15
C ILE A 84 -35.09 -34.27 7.60
N ASP A 85 -35.40 -35.12 6.61
CA ASP A 85 -34.47 -36.13 6.11
C ASP A 85 -33.95 -35.78 4.71
N TRP A 86 -32.69 -35.32 4.66
CA TRP A 86 -31.99 -35.02 3.41
C TRP A 86 -31.89 -36.22 2.48
N SER A 87 -31.75 -37.45 3.00
CA SER A 87 -31.63 -38.65 2.17
C SER A 87 -32.90 -38.84 1.32
N ARG A 88 -34.06 -38.61 1.95
CA ARG A 88 -35.37 -38.67 1.27
C ARG A 88 -35.55 -37.54 0.28
N LEU A 89 -35.22 -36.30 0.66
CA LEU A 89 -35.30 -35.15 -0.24
C LEU A 89 -34.39 -35.27 -1.48
N SER A 90 -33.22 -35.89 -1.30
CA SER A 90 -32.23 -36.04 -2.37
C SER A 90 -32.56 -37.15 -3.37
N THR A 91 -33.30 -38.17 -2.93
CA THR A 91 -33.58 -39.38 -3.71
C THR A 91 -34.97 -39.39 -4.32
N SER A 92 -35.92 -38.59 -3.80
CA SER A 92 -37.28 -38.52 -4.33
C SER A 92 -37.37 -37.74 -5.64
N ASP A 93 -38.20 -38.25 -6.55
CA ASP A 93 -38.53 -37.62 -7.84
C ASP A 93 -39.83 -36.81 -7.79
N ASP A 94 -40.37 -36.56 -6.59
CA ASP A 94 -41.52 -35.68 -6.41
C ASP A 94 -41.17 -34.27 -6.92
N GLU A 95 -42.07 -33.65 -7.69
CA GLU A 95 -41.85 -32.32 -8.30
C GLU A 95 -41.42 -31.26 -7.27
N ARG A 96 -41.99 -31.31 -6.06
CA ARG A 96 -41.62 -30.42 -4.94
C ARG A 96 -40.19 -30.63 -4.45
N CYS A 97 -39.73 -31.89 -4.41
CA CYS A 97 -38.36 -32.22 -4.00
C CYS A 97 -37.36 -31.82 -5.08
N VAL A 98 -37.74 -31.89 -6.36
CA VAL A 98 -36.96 -31.33 -7.47
C VAL A 98 -36.86 -29.81 -7.35
N GLU A 99 -37.99 -29.11 -7.18
CA GLU A 99 -38.01 -27.64 -7.03
C GLU A 99 -37.15 -27.19 -5.84
N ARG A 100 -37.25 -27.85 -4.68
CA ARG A 100 -36.41 -27.56 -3.51
C ARG A 100 -34.92 -27.76 -3.78
N ARG A 101 -34.54 -28.81 -4.50
CA ARG A 101 -33.14 -29.09 -4.85
C ARG A 101 -32.58 -28.06 -5.83
N GLU A 102 -33.38 -27.67 -6.81
CA GLU A 102 -33.01 -26.63 -7.77
C GLU A 102 -32.82 -25.29 -7.06
N LEU A 103 -33.77 -24.90 -6.21
CA LEU A 103 -33.69 -23.70 -5.40
C LEU A 103 -32.45 -23.70 -4.51
N LEU A 104 -32.17 -24.81 -3.82
CA LEU A 104 -30.97 -24.96 -3.00
C LEU A 104 -29.69 -24.80 -3.82
N THR A 105 -29.67 -25.31 -5.05
CA THR A 105 -28.53 -25.17 -5.97
C THR A 105 -28.35 -23.72 -6.39
N MET A 106 -29.43 -23.02 -6.72
CA MET A 106 -29.41 -21.59 -7.05
C MET A 106 -28.93 -20.75 -5.88
N CYS A 107 -29.44 -20.97 -4.67
CA CYS A 107 -29.01 -20.27 -3.46
C CYS A 107 -27.52 -20.48 -3.19
N ARG A 108 -27.03 -21.73 -3.26
CA ARG A 108 -25.60 -22.03 -3.06
C ARG A 108 -24.71 -21.31 -4.08
N ALA A 109 -25.12 -21.27 -5.35
CA ALA A 109 -24.39 -20.58 -6.39
C ALA A 109 -24.36 -19.06 -6.15
N LYS A 110 -25.52 -18.46 -5.82
CA LYS A 110 -25.66 -17.02 -5.62
C LYS A 110 -24.98 -16.52 -4.34
N ILE A 111 -25.08 -17.27 -3.25
CA ILE A 111 -24.37 -16.97 -2.00
C ILE A 111 -22.86 -16.96 -2.26
N LYS A 112 -22.35 -17.95 -3.01
CA LYS A 112 -20.93 -17.99 -3.37
C LYS A 112 -20.53 -16.78 -4.21
N GLU A 113 -21.30 -16.44 -5.24
CA GLU A 113 -21.05 -15.27 -6.09
C GLU A 113 -21.01 -13.97 -5.26
N TYR A 114 -21.96 -13.79 -4.35
CA TYR A 114 -22.02 -12.64 -3.45
C TYR A 114 -20.83 -12.57 -2.48
N GLN A 115 -20.50 -13.68 -1.83
CA GLN A 115 -19.37 -13.74 -0.88
C GLN A 115 -18.03 -13.50 -1.58
N ASP A 116 -17.81 -14.10 -2.75
CA ASP A 116 -16.61 -13.88 -3.57
C ASP A 116 -16.49 -12.40 -3.98
N ALA A 117 -17.60 -11.78 -4.38
CA ALA A 117 -17.65 -10.35 -4.72
C ALA A 117 -17.37 -9.44 -3.51
N LEU A 118 -17.87 -9.78 -2.32
CA LEU A 118 -17.60 -9.04 -1.07
C LEU A 118 -16.12 -9.10 -0.69
N ILE A 119 -15.50 -10.27 -0.75
CA ILE A 119 -14.07 -10.44 -0.43
C ILE A 119 -13.20 -9.67 -1.43
N ALA A 120 -13.56 -9.72 -2.72
CA ALA A 120 -12.87 -8.94 -3.74
C ALA A 120 -12.98 -7.43 -3.47
N GLN A 121 -14.18 -6.94 -3.12
CA GLN A 121 -14.40 -5.53 -2.79
C GLN A 121 -13.66 -5.11 -1.51
N GLU A 122 -13.64 -5.95 -0.47
CA GLU A 122 -12.88 -5.70 0.75
C GLU A 122 -11.39 -5.54 0.46
N THR A 123 -10.86 -6.42 -0.40
CA THR A 123 -9.46 -6.36 -0.85
C THR A 123 -9.17 -5.05 -1.59
N ILE A 124 -10.07 -4.62 -2.48
CA ILE A 124 -9.96 -3.34 -3.20
C ILE A 124 -10.03 -2.14 -2.25
N LEU A 125 -10.93 -2.16 -1.27
CA LEU A 125 -11.09 -1.09 -0.29
C LEU A 125 -9.88 -0.95 0.64
N LYS A 126 -9.16 -2.05 0.91
CA LYS A 126 -7.90 -2.05 1.67
C LYS A 126 -6.71 -1.49 0.86
N MET A 127 -6.82 -1.38 -0.46
CA MET A 127 -5.75 -0.81 -1.28
C MET A 127 -5.58 0.68 -0.99
N MET A 128 -4.34 1.16 -1.09
CA MET A 128 -4.03 2.57 -0.84
C MET A 128 -4.46 3.47 -2.00
N LYS A 129 -4.80 4.70 -1.67
CA LYS A 129 -5.01 5.76 -2.67
C LYS A 129 -3.67 6.21 -3.26
N PRO A 130 -3.61 6.49 -4.57
CA PRO A 130 -2.41 7.01 -5.19
C PRO A 130 -2.08 8.42 -4.68
N HIS A 131 -0.80 8.78 -4.72
CA HIS A 131 -0.38 10.12 -4.36
C HIS A 131 -0.81 11.14 -5.44
N ARG A 132 -1.39 12.28 -5.03
CA ARG A 132 -1.95 13.29 -5.94
C ARG A 132 -0.97 13.74 -7.03
N ARG A 133 0.30 13.97 -6.67
CA ARG A 133 1.32 14.41 -7.63
C ARG A 133 1.63 13.34 -8.69
N THR A 134 1.57 12.07 -8.32
CA THR A 134 1.78 10.95 -9.26
C THR A 134 0.62 10.86 -10.24
N VAL A 135 -0.62 11.08 -9.76
CA VAL A 135 -1.81 11.14 -10.62
C VAL A 135 -1.71 12.31 -11.60
N GLU A 136 -1.35 13.51 -11.13
CA GLU A 136 -1.19 14.70 -11.96
C GLU A 136 -0.10 14.53 -13.02
N ALA A 137 1.06 13.99 -12.64
CA ALA A 137 2.15 13.71 -13.58
C ALA A 137 1.75 12.66 -14.61
N PHE A 138 1.02 11.62 -14.19
CA PHE A 138 0.53 10.59 -15.10
C PHE A 138 -0.53 11.13 -16.06
N GLN A 139 -1.41 12.00 -15.57
CA GLN A 139 -2.42 12.68 -16.38
C GLN A 139 -1.77 13.59 -17.44
N SER A 140 -0.85 14.47 -17.04
CA SER A 140 -0.13 15.35 -17.96
C SER A 140 0.67 14.57 -19.01
N TRP A 141 1.21 13.39 -18.65
CA TRP A 141 1.83 12.49 -19.61
C TRP A 141 0.84 11.87 -20.60
N MET A 142 -0.33 11.43 -20.12
CA MET A 142 -1.39 10.89 -20.99
C MET A 142 -1.96 11.95 -21.93
N GLU A 143 -2.04 13.21 -21.51
CA GLU A 143 -2.51 14.33 -22.33
C GLU A 143 -1.45 14.75 -23.38
N GLY A 144 -0.23 14.23 -23.27
CA GLY A 144 0.86 14.51 -24.19
C GLY A 144 1.57 15.85 -23.94
N GLU A 145 1.25 16.53 -22.83
CA GLU A 145 1.90 17.76 -22.39
C GLU A 145 3.33 17.50 -21.92
N ALA A 146 3.53 16.42 -21.15
CA ALA A 146 4.83 16.07 -20.55
C ALA A 146 5.95 15.80 -21.55
N ASP A 147 5.60 15.24 -22.71
CA ASP A 147 6.53 14.81 -23.76
C ASP A 147 6.48 15.74 -24.99
N GLY A 148 5.74 16.87 -24.91
CA GLY A 148 5.58 17.82 -26.02
C GLY A 148 4.89 17.24 -27.26
N ARG A 149 4.22 16.09 -27.12
CA ARG A 149 3.50 15.44 -28.22
C ARG A 149 2.26 16.24 -28.63
N GLY A 150 1.64 16.96 -27.70
CA GLY A 150 0.42 17.75 -27.92
C GLY A 150 -0.80 16.92 -28.34
N VAL A 151 -0.69 15.59 -28.31
CA VAL A 151 -1.75 14.64 -28.66
C VAL A 151 -1.88 13.65 -27.51
N PRO A 152 -3.09 13.43 -26.99
CA PRO A 152 -3.31 12.47 -25.93
C PRO A 152 -3.00 11.04 -26.37
N VAL A 153 -2.48 10.23 -25.45
CA VAL A 153 -2.11 8.82 -25.67
C VAL A 153 -3.35 7.95 -25.89
N ILE A 154 -4.42 8.22 -25.15
CA ILE A 154 -5.71 7.54 -25.28
C ILE A 154 -6.82 8.57 -25.45
N THR A 155 -7.83 8.24 -26.26
CA THR A 155 -8.98 9.12 -26.56
C THR A 155 -10.30 8.43 -26.18
N GLY A 156 -11.41 9.18 -26.27
CA GLY A 156 -12.74 8.68 -25.91
C GLY A 156 -12.99 8.64 -24.39
N LEU A 157 -13.95 7.83 -23.94
CA LEU A 157 -14.34 7.76 -22.51
C LEU A 157 -13.19 7.31 -21.61
N SER A 158 -12.23 6.53 -22.13
CA SER A 158 -11.05 6.09 -21.39
C SER A 158 -10.05 7.20 -21.10
N ALA A 159 -10.07 8.32 -21.84
CA ALA A 159 -9.22 9.47 -21.54
C ALA A 159 -9.52 10.04 -20.14
N ASN A 160 -10.79 9.96 -19.73
CA ASN A 160 -11.27 10.47 -18.44
C ASN A 160 -10.98 9.54 -17.24
N ARG A 161 -10.16 8.50 -17.42
CA ARG A 161 -9.95 7.47 -16.39
C ARG A 161 -9.31 7.99 -15.09
N LEU A 162 -8.54 9.08 -15.15
CA LEU A 162 -7.83 9.65 -13.99
C LEU A 162 -8.52 10.89 -13.41
N LEU A 163 -9.64 11.35 -13.98
CA LEU A 163 -10.28 12.61 -13.55
C LEU A 163 -10.86 12.51 -12.13
N ASP A 164 -11.45 11.37 -11.79
CA ASP A 164 -12.05 11.16 -10.48
C ASP A 164 -11.02 10.60 -9.49
N ALA A 165 -10.34 11.50 -8.77
CA ALA A 165 -9.35 11.14 -7.77
C ALA A 165 -9.90 10.29 -6.60
N SER A 166 -11.22 10.30 -6.39
CA SER A 166 -11.84 9.53 -5.30
C SER A 166 -12.01 8.04 -5.63
N ASP A 167 -12.07 7.70 -6.93
CA ASP A 167 -12.28 6.35 -7.47
C ASP A 167 -10.96 5.71 -7.92
N LEU A 168 -9.80 6.27 -7.55
CA LEU A 168 -8.48 5.74 -7.91
C LEU A 168 -7.85 4.90 -6.80
N ILE A 169 -7.24 3.80 -7.21
CA ILE A 169 -6.47 2.88 -6.39
C ILE A 169 -5.08 2.68 -6.99
N ALA A 170 -4.08 2.53 -6.12
CA ALA A 170 -2.74 2.11 -6.50
C ALA A 170 -2.57 0.63 -6.17
N LEU A 171 -2.18 -0.19 -7.16
CA LEU A 171 -1.94 -1.63 -6.93
C LEU A 171 -0.73 -1.87 -6.04
N HIS A 172 0.25 -0.97 -6.09
CA HIS A 172 1.36 -0.96 -5.17
C HIS A 172 1.21 0.24 -4.24
N PRO A 173 1.28 0.05 -2.91
CA PRO A 173 1.28 1.18 -1.99
C PRO A 173 2.44 2.11 -2.37
N PRO A 174 2.21 3.43 -2.50
CA PRO A 174 3.33 4.35 -2.49
C PRO A 174 4.06 4.10 -1.16
N VAL A 175 5.35 3.78 -1.22
CA VAL A 175 6.15 3.55 -0.01
C VAL A 175 5.87 4.71 0.93
N ASP A 176 5.38 4.40 2.14
CA ASP A 176 4.99 5.40 3.12
C ASP A 176 6.13 6.41 3.21
N GLN A 177 5.89 7.62 2.70
CA GLN A 177 6.89 8.65 2.73
C GLN A 177 6.87 9.20 4.15
N ASP A 178 7.62 8.52 5.02
CA ASP A 178 7.93 8.98 6.36
C ASP A 178 8.23 10.48 6.29
N TRP A 179 7.70 11.23 7.24
CA TRP A 179 7.85 12.68 7.30
C TRP A 179 9.30 13.14 7.15
N LEU A 180 10.25 12.30 7.58
CA LEU A 180 11.67 12.42 7.39
C LEU A 180 12.11 12.35 5.92
N THR A 181 11.56 11.42 5.14
CA THR A 181 11.75 11.35 3.68
C THR A 181 11.28 12.64 3.01
N ARG A 182 10.16 13.22 3.48
CA ARG A 182 9.68 14.54 3.02
C ARG A 182 10.61 15.68 3.44
N PHE A 183 11.11 15.66 4.68
CA PHE A 183 12.03 16.65 5.23
C PHE A 183 13.38 16.62 4.51
N VAL A 184 13.98 15.44 4.31
CA VAL A 184 15.23 15.25 3.58
C VAL A 184 15.07 15.65 2.12
N ARG A 185 13.97 15.30 1.44
CA ARG A 185 13.69 15.84 0.08
C ARG A 185 13.59 17.37 0.06
N ARG A 186 13.01 17.98 1.09
CA ARG A 186 12.82 19.44 1.16
C ARG A 186 14.14 20.18 1.38
N TYR A 187 15.03 19.63 2.21
CA TYR A 187 16.27 20.29 2.61
C TYR A 187 17.47 19.90 1.73
N PHE A 188 17.55 18.62 1.32
CA PHE A 188 18.62 18.09 0.48
C PHE A 188 18.24 18.02 -1.01
N ARG A 189 17.39 18.94 -1.50
CA ARG A 189 17.01 18.99 -2.92
C ARG A 189 18.20 19.19 -3.86
N ILE A 190 19.31 19.75 -3.36
CA ILE A 190 20.51 20.09 -4.13
C ILE A 190 21.45 18.89 -4.30
N LEU A 191 21.48 17.95 -3.35
CA LEU A 191 22.38 16.79 -3.35
C LEU A 191 21.84 15.59 -4.14
N PHE A 192 20.56 15.59 -4.49
CA PHE A 192 19.87 14.44 -5.11
C PHE A 192 19.20 14.76 -6.46
N VAL A 193 19.53 15.91 -7.07
CA VAL A 193 19.14 16.22 -8.46
C VAL A 193 20.30 15.84 -9.37
N GLU A 194 20.25 14.63 -9.93
CA GLU A 194 21.08 14.30 -11.08
C GLU A 194 20.43 13.19 -11.92
N GLY A 195 20.11 13.52 -13.17
CA GLY A 195 19.59 12.59 -14.17
C GLY A 195 18.68 13.28 -15.18
N LYS A 196 19.10 13.31 -16.45
CA LYS A 196 18.51 14.01 -17.60
C LYS A 196 16.97 14.09 -17.59
N ILE A 197 16.50 15.32 -17.80
CA ILE A 197 15.13 15.67 -18.18
C ILE A 197 14.89 15.08 -19.58
N GLU A 198 14.31 13.88 -19.65
CA GLU A 198 13.71 13.34 -20.87
C GLU A 198 12.26 13.00 -20.53
N GLY A 199 11.37 13.99 -20.69
CA GLY A 199 9.96 13.91 -20.34
C GLY A 199 9.69 14.18 -18.84
N SER A 200 8.58 14.87 -18.55
CA SER A 200 8.21 15.46 -17.25
C SER A 200 7.98 14.49 -16.05
N LEU A 201 8.65 13.34 -15.99
CA LEU A 201 8.70 12.48 -14.81
C LEU A 201 10.14 12.42 -14.27
N ALA A 202 10.47 13.34 -13.36
CA ALA A 202 11.69 13.22 -12.57
C ALA A 202 11.61 11.96 -11.70
N HIS A 203 12.20 10.87 -12.19
CA HIS A 203 12.28 9.58 -11.52
C HIS A 203 13.34 9.69 -10.41
N PHE A 204 12.91 10.10 -9.23
CA PHE A 204 13.79 10.18 -8.06
C PHE A 204 13.91 8.78 -7.45
N SER A 205 15.09 8.16 -7.58
CA SER A 205 15.37 6.85 -6.99
C SER A 205 15.12 6.85 -5.48
N GLU A 206 13.99 6.28 -5.05
CA GLU A 206 13.55 6.31 -3.65
C GLU A 206 14.42 5.41 -2.76
N THR A 207 15.04 4.37 -3.34
CA THR A 207 15.97 3.47 -2.63
C THR A 207 17.22 4.20 -2.13
N ARG A 208 17.76 5.15 -2.91
CA ARG A 208 18.91 5.96 -2.49
C ARG A 208 18.53 6.93 -1.38
N ILE A 209 17.30 7.43 -1.40
CA ILE A 209 16.77 8.33 -0.36
C ILE A 209 16.64 7.58 0.96
N SER A 210 16.04 6.39 0.96
CA SER A 210 15.94 5.55 2.16
C SER A 210 17.31 5.20 2.74
N TYR A 211 18.28 4.85 1.89
CA TYR A 211 19.65 4.58 2.34
C TYR A 211 20.35 5.83 2.90
N ALA A 212 20.25 6.98 2.23
CA ALA A 212 20.85 8.23 2.71
C ALA A 212 20.24 8.69 4.05
N VAL A 213 18.93 8.54 4.20
CA VAL A 213 18.21 8.79 5.44
C VAL A 213 18.74 7.88 6.55
N ALA A 214 18.84 6.56 6.31
CA ALA A 214 19.35 5.62 7.29
C ALA A 214 20.80 5.95 7.72
N VAL A 215 21.67 6.28 6.77
CA VAL A 215 23.07 6.69 7.06
C VAL A 215 23.10 7.97 7.89
N LEU A 216 22.29 8.98 7.56
CA LEU A 216 22.21 10.22 8.32
C LEU A 216 21.73 9.98 9.75
N SER A 217 20.71 9.14 9.94
CA SER A 217 20.19 8.77 11.25
C SER A 217 21.26 8.08 12.12
N ILE A 218 22.04 7.16 11.52
CA ILE A 218 23.14 6.47 12.22
C ILE A 218 24.24 7.46 12.63
N LEU A 219 24.63 8.37 11.72
CA LEU A 219 25.63 9.39 12.02
C LEU A 219 25.18 10.33 13.13
N LEU A 220 23.93 10.80 13.10
CA LEU A 220 23.37 11.66 14.13
C LEU A 220 23.34 10.96 15.49
N ALA A 221 22.91 9.69 15.53
CA ALA A 221 22.91 8.89 16.76
C ALA A 221 24.33 8.70 17.32
N ALA A 222 25.32 8.45 16.46
CA ALA A 222 26.72 8.32 16.87
C ALA A 222 27.29 9.64 17.41
N ILE A 223 26.99 10.77 16.75
CA ILE A 223 27.40 12.11 17.21
C ILE A 223 26.75 12.42 18.56
N LEU A 224 25.46 12.13 18.73
CA LEU A 224 24.78 12.33 20.01
C LEU A 224 25.40 11.47 21.11
N LEU A 225 25.74 10.21 20.85
CA LEU A 225 26.30 9.30 21.85
C LEU A 225 27.74 9.65 22.23
N VAL A 226 28.62 9.82 21.26
CA VAL A 226 30.02 10.16 21.53
C VAL A 226 30.12 11.61 22.03
N GLY A 227 29.39 12.52 21.40
CA GLY A 227 29.37 13.94 21.76
C GLY A 227 28.83 14.19 23.16
N SER A 228 27.76 13.48 23.58
CA SER A 228 27.26 13.58 24.95
C SER A 228 28.29 13.11 25.98
N ILE A 229 28.99 12.00 25.72
CA ILE A 229 29.99 11.46 26.64
C ILE A 229 31.16 12.45 26.81
N VAL A 230 31.69 12.96 25.69
CA VAL A 230 32.78 13.94 25.71
C VAL A 230 32.36 15.23 26.41
N ASN A 231 31.17 15.76 26.14
CA ASN A 231 30.71 16.98 26.79
C ASN A 231 30.48 16.78 28.31
N LEU A 232 29.91 15.64 28.71
CA LEU A 232 29.77 15.28 30.12
C LEU A 232 31.11 15.14 30.84
N TYR A 233 32.16 14.71 30.14
CA TYR A 233 33.52 14.64 30.69
C TYR A 233 34.09 16.04 30.98
N LEU A 234 33.85 17.01 30.10
CA LEU A 234 34.40 18.37 30.24
C LEU A 234 33.72 19.21 31.33
N VAL A 235 32.42 19.04 31.53
CA VAL A 235 31.68 19.79 32.57
C VAL A 235 32.03 19.20 33.93
N GLN A 236 32.46 20.01 34.90
CA GLN A 236 32.82 19.54 36.26
C GLN A 236 31.69 19.67 37.30
N ASP A 237 30.68 20.49 37.02
CA ASP A 237 29.56 20.76 37.94
C ASP A 237 28.51 19.63 37.90
N ASN A 238 28.27 19.00 39.05
CA ASN A 238 27.40 17.85 39.20
C ASN A 238 25.93 18.15 38.88
N LEU A 239 25.44 19.34 39.22
CA LEU A 239 24.06 19.72 38.94
C LEU A 239 23.84 19.91 37.43
N LYS A 240 24.82 20.53 36.76
CA LYS A 240 24.80 20.73 35.30
C LYS A 240 24.95 19.42 34.54
N ARG A 241 25.78 18.49 35.02
CA ARG A 241 25.91 17.13 34.47
C ARG A 241 24.58 16.40 34.49
N LEU A 242 23.87 16.40 35.63
CA LEU A 242 22.57 15.74 35.75
C LEU A 242 21.53 16.35 34.80
N GLY A 243 21.49 17.69 34.70
CA GLY A 243 20.64 18.37 33.72
C GLY A 243 20.96 18.00 32.28
N LEU A 244 22.25 17.94 31.92
CA LEU A 244 22.71 17.55 30.59
C LEU A 244 22.34 16.11 30.22
N VAL A 245 22.37 15.16 31.17
CA VAL A 245 21.88 13.78 30.92
C VAL A 245 20.42 13.78 30.48
N GLY A 246 19.56 14.54 31.17
CA GLY A 246 18.16 14.68 30.81
C GLY A 246 17.97 15.29 29.41
N VAL A 247 18.72 16.35 29.12
CA VAL A 247 18.69 17.02 27.80
C VAL A 247 19.14 16.09 26.69
N TYR A 248 20.28 15.40 26.83
CA TYR A 248 20.77 14.47 25.80
C TYR A 248 19.83 13.30 25.59
N THR A 249 19.24 12.76 26.67
CA THR A 249 18.26 11.67 26.58
C THR A 249 17.01 12.12 25.82
N ALA A 250 16.51 13.33 26.09
CA ALA A 250 15.36 13.90 25.38
C ALA A 250 15.68 14.18 23.90
N VAL A 251 16.84 14.74 23.60
CA VAL A 251 17.30 14.99 22.22
C VAL A 251 17.49 13.68 21.46
N PHE A 252 18.06 12.64 22.11
CA PHE A 252 18.18 11.32 21.51
C PHE A 252 16.81 10.70 21.22
N ALA A 253 15.90 10.68 22.19
CA ALA A 253 14.55 10.15 22.01
C ALA A 253 13.79 10.89 20.90
N ALA A 254 13.89 12.22 20.87
CA ALA A 254 13.36 13.04 19.79
C ALA A 254 14.02 12.67 18.45
N SER A 255 15.35 12.59 18.38
CA SER A 255 16.05 12.23 17.15
C SER A 255 15.64 10.86 16.63
N VAL A 256 15.55 9.82 17.46
CA VAL A 256 15.15 8.47 17.02
C VAL A 256 13.67 8.44 16.65
N GLY A 257 12.80 9.10 17.40
CA GLY A 257 11.37 9.20 17.06
C GLY A 257 11.09 10.00 15.80
N ILE A 258 11.96 10.96 15.47
CA ILE A 258 11.85 11.79 14.28
C ILE A 258 12.50 11.12 13.07
N LEU A 259 13.66 10.50 13.27
CA LEU A 259 14.50 9.97 12.21
C LEU A 259 14.28 8.48 11.91
N SER A 260 13.42 7.79 12.66
CA SER A 260 13.16 6.36 12.49
C SER A 260 11.68 6.04 12.58
N ASN A 261 11.26 4.97 11.89
CA ASN A 261 9.93 4.40 12.00
C ASN A 261 9.85 3.34 13.13
N ALA A 262 10.57 3.61 14.22
CA ALA A 262 10.69 2.71 15.36
C ALA A 262 9.34 2.60 16.08
N ARG A 263 8.98 1.37 16.46
CA ARG A 263 7.77 1.16 17.27
C ARG A 263 7.93 1.84 18.63
N ARG A 264 6.82 2.23 19.26
CA ARG A 264 6.85 2.87 20.60
C ARG A 264 7.70 2.08 21.60
N ALA A 265 7.59 0.76 21.60
CA ALA A 265 8.38 -0.12 22.46
C ALA A 265 9.89 -0.05 22.18
N GLU A 266 10.30 -0.03 20.91
CA GLU A 266 11.71 0.08 20.49
C GLU A 266 12.30 1.45 20.88
N LEU A 267 11.48 2.51 20.78
CA LEU A 267 11.87 3.85 21.19
C LEU A 267 12.10 3.95 22.70
N PHE A 268 11.22 3.37 23.52
CA PHE A 268 11.43 3.31 24.97
C PHE A 268 12.68 2.50 25.34
N ALA A 269 12.87 1.33 24.72
CA ALA A 269 14.04 0.49 24.98
C ALA A 269 15.35 1.20 24.60
N SER A 270 15.40 1.82 23.42
CA SER A 270 16.59 2.55 22.95
C SER A 270 16.90 3.75 23.84
N THR A 271 15.87 4.50 24.25
CA THR A 271 16.03 5.66 25.14
C THR A 271 16.50 5.25 26.53
N ALA A 272 15.95 4.16 27.08
CA ALA A 272 16.38 3.62 28.37
C ALA A 272 17.84 3.13 28.34
N ALA A 273 18.23 2.43 27.27
CA ALA A 273 19.61 1.99 27.08
C ALA A 273 20.58 3.19 26.98
N TYR A 274 20.22 4.21 26.21
CA TYR A 274 21.01 5.43 26.08
C TYR A 274 21.15 6.18 27.42
N ALA A 275 20.04 6.36 28.15
CA ALA A 275 20.03 6.98 29.46
C ALA A 275 20.90 6.21 30.46
N ALA A 276 20.83 4.87 30.47
CA ALA A 276 21.65 4.03 31.33
C ALA A 276 23.15 4.24 31.08
N VAL A 277 23.58 4.30 29.82
CA VAL A 277 24.98 4.57 29.46
C VAL A 277 25.44 5.93 29.99
N LEU A 278 24.63 6.98 29.82
CA LEU A 278 24.97 8.31 30.33
C LEU A 278 25.02 8.36 31.86
N VAL A 279 24.06 7.74 32.54
CA VAL A 279 24.00 7.71 34.01
C VAL A 279 25.20 6.96 34.60
N VAL A 280 25.59 5.82 34.01
CA VAL A 280 26.79 5.08 34.45
C VAL A 280 28.04 5.92 34.30
N PHE A 281 28.18 6.67 33.19
CA PHE A 281 29.34 7.53 32.97
C PHE A 281 29.40 8.70 33.97
N VAL A 282 28.27 9.32 34.29
CA VAL A 282 28.21 10.37 35.33
C VAL A 282 28.50 9.78 36.71
N SER A 283 27.95 8.61 37.04
CA SER A 283 28.15 7.95 38.33
C SER A 283 29.60 7.53 38.56
N GLY A 284 30.33 7.10 37.52
CA GLY A 284 31.74 6.74 37.62
C GLY A 284 32.65 7.93 37.93
N ASN A 285 32.36 9.10 37.35
CA ASN A 285 33.12 10.33 37.60
C ASN A 285 32.77 11.02 38.93
N LEU A 286 31.61 10.73 39.53
CA LEU A 286 31.23 11.21 40.86
C LEU A 286 31.93 10.45 41.99
N ALA A 287 32.44 9.24 41.70
CA ALA A 287 33.08 8.35 42.67
C ALA A 287 34.62 8.49 42.70
N ALA A 288 35.21 9.29 41.81
CA ALA A 288 36.63 9.62 41.86
C ALA A 288 36.86 10.78 42.85
N PRO A 289 37.74 10.62 43.85
CA PRO A 289 38.00 11.64 44.87
C PRO A 289 38.65 12.91 44.32
#